data_AF-A0A3N2AUL5-F1
#
_entry.id   AF-A0A3N2AUL5-F1
#
_cell.length_a   1.000
_cell.length_b   1.000
_cell.length_c   1.000
_cell.angle_alpha   90.00
_cell.angle_beta   90.00
_cell.angle_gamma   90.00
#
_symmetry.space_group_name_H-M   'P 1'
#
loop_
_entity.id
_entity.type
_entity.pdbx_description
1 polymer ?
#
loop_
_entity_poly.entity_id
_entity_poly.type
_entity_poly.pdbx_seq_one_letter_code
_entity_poly.pdbx_strand_id
1 'polypeptide(L)'
;MSRNLRSRATAAAAAAVLGLSLIAVAGAPAYAGGHSDDDVVTVATGLDNPRQLSLGRGGSLYIAEAGVADACAAIPGVDPAFQVCGLTGAVTEVRRPDHRRAEQRQVVTGLPTMTFNGEVVGASDVAVRGNRIEVLIGGMTGAATARADLPAEYAAFGTLRSARMRWTPLTGADLSLVADINAFEVASNPDGNVPPDSNATGFVSLGDGRWAVTDAGGNALLRVGRGGERTVAVFPNGDPVPNPFGPGEVSPQAVPTDVAVGPDGAYYVSQLTGFPFPTGGSTIWRVTRDGQVSAYATGLTMVTSLAWKGDTLYAVQLDDENFFDGHVGSLRAVTPGGSVHEAVVDGLSAPYGLAIRGHSAYLTIDSISPGEGSAIRVDLR
;
A
#
# COMPACT_ATOMS: atom_id res chain seq x y z
N MET A 1 17.66 -18.30 -52.72
CA MET A 1 16.99 -19.20 -51.75
C MET A 1 17.51 -18.85 -50.37
N SER A 2 16.69 -18.13 -49.60
CA SER A 2 16.96 -17.63 -48.25
C SER A 2 16.46 -18.65 -47.24
N ARG A 3 17.23 -18.89 -46.16
CA ARG A 3 16.71 -19.31 -44.85
C ARG A 3 17.79 -19.15 -43.78
N ASN A 4 17.90 -17.94 -43.25
CA ASN A 4 18.54 -17.70 -41.95
C ASN A 4 17.48 -17.90 -40.86
N LEU A 5 17.60 -19.00 -40.11
CA LEU A 5 16.83 -19.25 -38.90
C LEU A 5 17.40 -18.37 -37.77
N ARG A 6 16.78 -17.21 -37.54
CA ARG A 6 16.93 -16.49 -36.28
C ARG A 6 16.02 -17.13 -35.26
N SER A 7 16.61 -17.94 -34.39
CA SER A 7 16.02 -18.34 -33.11
C SER A 7 15.69 -17.07 -32.32
N ARG A 8 14.40 -16.79 -32.16
CA ARG A 8 13.90 -15.84 -31.16
C ARG A 8 13.70 -16.64 -29.88
N ALA A 9 14.70 -16.62 -29.01
CA ALA A 9 14.50 -17.00 -27.61
C ALA A 9 13.76 -15.84 -26.94
N THR A 10 12.44 -15.97 -26.81
CA THR A 10 11.64 -15.12 -25.92
C THR A 10 11.91 -15.59 -24.49
N ALA A 11 12.83 -14.90 -23.80
CA ALA A 11 12.92 -15.00 -22.35
C ALA A 11 11.75 -14.21 -21.77
N ALA A 12 10.67 -14.90 -21.41
CA ALA A 12 9.60 -14.35 -20.60
C ALA A 12 10.13 -14.27 -19.16
N ALA A 13 10.59 -13.11 -18.73
CA ALA A 13 10.82 -12.83 -17.32
C ALA A 13 9.45 -12.55 -16.70
N ALA A 14 8.81 -13.60 -16.17
CA ALA A 14 7.62 -13.43 -15.35
C ALA A 14 8.04 -12.81 -14.02
N ALA A 15 7.57 -11.59 -13.73
CA ALA A 15 7.62 -11.02 -12.39
C ALA A 15 6.74 -11.87 -11.47
N ALA A 16 7.36 -12.83 -10.78
CA ALA A 16 6.68 -13.68 -9.83
C ALA A 16 6.57 -12.92 -8.49
N VAL A 17 5.53 -12.10 -8.35
CA VAL A 17 5.04 -11.73 -7.02
C VAL A 17 4.19 -12.91 -6.53
N LEU A 18 4.85 -13.82 -5.81
CA LEU A 18 4.22 -14.93 -5.13
C LEU A 18 3.52 -14.40 -3.86
N GLY A 19 2.24 -14.07 -4.00
CA GLY A 19 1.31 -14.01 -2.87
C GLY A 19 0.78 -15.41 -2.60
N LEU A 20 1.01 -15.93 -1.39
CA LEU A 20 0.38 -17.16 -0.90
C LEU A 20 -0.19 -16.82 0.46
N SER A 21 -1.51 -16.72 0.56
CA SER A 21 -2.23 -16.69 1.83
C SER A 21 -3.29 -17.79 1.81
N LEU A 22 -3.26 -18.63 2.85
CA LEU A 22 -4.40 -19.32 3.47
C LEU A 22 -3.87 -20.20 4.61
N ILE A 23 -3.90 -19.69 5.85
CA ILE A 23 -4.03 -20.55 7.05
C ILE A 23 -4.99 -19.85 8.01
N ALA A 24 -6.04 -20.56 8.40
CA ALA A 24 -6.99 -20.13 9.41
C ALA A 24 -6.29 -19.96 10.76
N VAL A 25 -6.36 -18.77 11.36
CA VAL A 25 -5.88 -18.53 12.72
C VAL A 25 -6.90 -19.09 13.71
N ALA A 26 -6.55 -20.20 14.35
CA ALA A 26 -7.22 -20.65 15.56
C ALA A 26 -6.46 -20.11 16.78
N GLY A 27 -7.03 -19.10 17.43
CA GLY A 27 -6.60 -18.59 18.74
C GLY A 27 -5.76 -17.31 18.68
N ALA A 28 -6.16 -16.31 19.46
CA ALA A 28 -5.42 -15.06 19.62
C ALA A 28 -4.00 -15.36 20.15
N PRO A 29 -2.93 -14.85 19.52
CA PRO A 29 -1.60 -14.95 20.08
C PRO A 29 -1.52 -14.12 21.36
N ALA A 30 -0.86 -14.66 22.38
CA ALA A 30 -0.54 -13.92 23.58
C ALA A 30 0.61 -12.95 23.28
N TYR A 31 0.38 -11.65 23.51
CA TYR A 31 1.39 -10.60 23.37
C TYR A 31 2.61 -10.91 24.26
N ALA A 32 3.80 -10.93 23.66
CA ALA A 32 5.06 -11.07 24.38
C ALA A 32 5.91 -9.80 24.19
N GLY A 33 5.40 -8.68 24.68
CA GLY A 33 6.08 -7.39 24.75
C GLY A 33 5.58 -6.61 25.96
N GLY A 34 6.44 -5.86 26.64
CA GLY A 34 6.17 -5.21 27.94
C GLY A 34 5.13 -4.09 27.96
N HIS A 35 4.20 -4.08 27.02
CA HIS A 35 3.08 -3.15 26.95
C HIS A 35 1.86 -3.77 27.65
N SER A 36 1.14 -2.96 28.40
CA SER A 36 -0.11 -3.41 29.00
C SER A 36 -1.18 -3.49 27.92
N ASP A 37 -2.14 -4.43 28.03
CA ASP A 37 -3.33 -4.48 27.16
C ASP A 37 -4.09 -3.12 27.11
N ASP A 38 -3.84 -2.22 28.07
CA ASP A 38 -4.41 -0.87 28.13
C ASP A 38 -3.80 0.12 27.11
N ASP A 39 -2.64 -0.19 26.51
CA ASP A 39 -1.90 0.69 25.59
C ASP A 39 -2.37 0.58 24.13
N VAL A 40 -3.07 -0.52 23.80
CA VAL A 40 -3.63 -0.79 22.47
C VAL A 40 -5.16 -0.85 22.54
N VAL A 41 -5.83 0.05 21.81
CA VAL A 41 -7.30 0.13 21.84
C VAL A 41 -7.86 -0.03 20.43
N THR A 42 -8.71 -1.02 20.22
CA THR A 42 -9.46 -1.17 18.96
C THR A 42 -10.49 -0.03 18.81
N VAL A 43 -10.45 0.65 17.67
CA VAL A 43 -11.32 1.81 17.35
C VAL A 43 -12.29 1.54 16.20
N ALA A 44 -12.03 0.51 15.39
CA ALA A 44 -12.94 -0.01 14.38
C ALA A 44 -12.67 -1.50 14.13
N THR A 45 -13.69 -2.22 13.67
CA THR A 45 -13.65 -3.67 13.42
C THR A 45 -14.48 -4.02 12.19
N GLY A 46 -14.27 -5.21 11.63
CA GLY A 46 -15.08 -5.72 10.52
C GLY A 46 -14.84 -4.96 9.22
N LEU A 47 -13.60 -4.53 9.02
CA LEU A 47 -13.14 -3.84 7.81
C LEU A 47 -12.71 -4.86 6.76
N ASP A 48 -12.91 -4.53 5.48
CA ASP A 48 -12.59 -5.40 4.37
C ASP A 48 -11.20 -5.12 3.78
N ASN A 49 -10.21 -5.91 4.17
CA ASN A 49 -8.81 -5.75 3.75
C ASN A 49 -8.33 -4.28 3.92
N PRO A 50 -8.36 -3.73 5.14
CA PRO A 50 -8.01 -2.34 5.37
C PRO A 50 -6.56 -2.04 4.95
N ARG A 51 -6.34 -0.89 4.31
CA ARG A 51 -5.03 -0.44 3.81
C ARG A 51 -4.59 0.82 4.54
N GLN A 52 -4.11 1.85 3.83
CA GLN A 52 -3.72 3.11 4.44
C GLN A 52 -4.91 3.83 5.06
N LEU A 53 -4.60 4.74 6.00
CA LEU A 53 -5.58 5.50 6.75
C LEU A 53 -5.12 6.93 6.99
N SER A 54 -6.05 7.86 7.14
CA SER A 54 -5.73 9.26 7.41
C SER A 54 -6.69 9.92 8.39
N LEU A 55 -6.25 11.06 8.93
CA LEU A 55 -7.03 11.87 9.85
C LEU A 55 -7.68 13.03 9.10
N GLY A 56 -8.99 13.18 9.25
CA GLY A 56 -9.72 14.35 8.79
C GLY A 56 -10.06 15.33 9.91
N ARG A 57 -11.00 16.24 9.61
CA ARG A 57 -11.40 17.31 10.53
C ARG A 57 -12.00 16.73 11.81
N GLY A 58 -11.64 17.34 12.95
CA GLY A 58 -12.15 16.93 14.26
C GLY A 58 -11.57 15.61 14.77
N GLY A 59 -10.53 15.07 14.12
CA GLY A 59 -9.90 13.81 14.51
C GLY A 59 -10.64 12.56 14.07
N SER A 60 -11.57 12.66 13.11
CA SER A 60 -12.18 11.48 12.49
C SER A 60 -11.12 10.73 11.66
N LEU A 61 -11.12 9.41 11.76
CA LEU A 61 -10.26 8.53 10.97
C LEU A 61 -10.95 8.16 9.66
N TYR A 62 -10.21 8.03 8.58
CA TYR A 62 -10.69 7.51 7.30
C TYR A 62 -9.78 6.36 6.88
N ILE A 63 -10.36 5.23 6.54
CA ILE A 63 -9.63 3.99 6.26
C ILE A 63 -10.02 3.53 4.85
N ALA A 64 -9.03 3.28 4.00
CA ALA A 64 -9.26 2.67 2.70
C ALA A 64 -9.44 1.16 2.88
N GLU A 65 -10.46 0.59 2.23
CA GLU A 65 -10.77 -0.83 2.27
C GLU A 65 -10.63 -1.39 0.86
N ALA A 66 -9.69 -2.32 0.66
CA ALA A 66 -9.46 -2.93 -0.65
C ALA A 66 -10.68 -3.74 -1.12
N GLY A 67 -11.54 -4.15 -0.20
CA GLY A 67 -12.80 -4.84 -0.48
C GLY A 67 -12.68 -6.35 -0.30
N VAL A 68 -13.62 -7.09 -0.90
CA VAL A 68 -13.76 -8.55 -0.75
C VAL A 68 -13.70 -9.22 -2.12
N ALA A 69 -13.02 -10.36 -2.20
CA ALA A 69 -12.77 -11.14 -3.41
C ALA A 69 -13.53 -12.48 -3.44
N ASP A 70 -14.79 -12.51 -2.98
CA ASP A 70 -15.60 -13.73 -2.88
C ASP A 70 -16.14 -14.23 -4.25
N ALA A 71 -16.32 -13.31 -5.19
CA ALA A 71 -16.89 -13.61 -6.51
C ALA A 71 -16.10 -12.87 -7.59
N CYS A 72 -15.14 -13.58 -8.20
CA CYS A 72 -14.24 -13.01 -9.18
C CYS A 72 -14.35 -13.68 -10.55
N ALA A 73 -13.99 -12.94 -11.59
CA ALA A 73 -13.90 -13.41 -12.96
C ALA A 73 -12.49 -13.13 -13.51
N ALA A 74 -11.91 -14.13 -14.17
CA ALA A 74 -10.61 -13.99 -14.82
C ALA A 74 -10.63 -12.85 -15.84
N ILE A 75 -9.55 -12.07 -15.85
CA ILE A 75 -9.37 -11.00 -16.84
C ILE A 75 -9.03 -11.66 -18.20
N PRO A 76 -9.77 -11.36 -19.28
CA PRO A 76 -9.48 -11.93 -20.59
C PRO A 76 -8.08 -11.58 -21.09
N GLY A 77 -7.35 -12.57 -21.62
CA GLY A 77 -6.06 -12.34 -22.29
C GLY A 77 -4.86 -12.16 -21.35
N VAL A 78 -5.04 -12.29 -20.05
CA VAL A 78 -3.95 -12.34 -19.04
C VAL A 78 -3.96 -13.68 -18.30
N ASP A 79 -2.98 -13.89 -17.42
CA ASP A 79 -2.92 -15.10 -16.61
C ASP A 79 -4.19 -15.25 -15.72
N PRO A 80 -4.79 -16.45 -15.61
CA PRO A 80 -6.01 -16.67 -14.82
C PRO A 80 -5.90 -16.34 -13.33
N ALA A 81 -4.68 -16.18 -12.80
CA ALA A 81 -4.44 -15.69 -11.44
C ALA A 81 -4.95 -14.26 -11.23
N PHE A 82 -5.07 -13.44 -12.29
CA PHE A 82 -5.59 -12.08 -12.23
C PHE A 82 -7.11 -12.06 -12.49
N GLN A 83 -7.87 -11.58 -11.52
CA GLN A 83 -9.34 -11.66 -11.57
C GLN A 83 -9.98 -10.39 -11.02
N VAL A 84 -10.99 -9.86 -11.69
CA VAL A 84 -11.81 -8.75 -11.18
C VAL A 84 -12.97 -9.29 -10.33
N CYS A 85 -13.28 -8.62 -9.23
CA CYS A 85 -14.16 -9.13 -8.16
C CYS A 85 -15.36 -8.22 -7.86
N GLY A 86 -15.72 -7.34 -8.80
CA GLY A 86 -16.82 -6.39 -8.61
C GLY A 86 -16.44 -5.13 -7.85
N LEU A 87 -17.45 -4.44 -7.32
CA LEU A 87 -17.33 -3.12 -6.70
C LEU A 87 -17.51 -3.22 -5.18
N THR A 88 -16.57 -3.87 -4.50
CA THR A 88 -16.64 -4.15 -3.06
C THR A 88 -15.75 -3.23 -2.22
N GLY A 89 -14.83 -2.49 -2.85
CA GLY A 89 -13.96 -1.55 -2.15
C GLY A 89 -14.71 -0.33 -1.60
N ALA A 90 -14.19 0.23 -0.52
CA ALA A 90 -14.84 1.30 0.23
C ALA A 90 -13.85 2.23 0.94
N VAL A 91 -14.41 3.29 1.54
CA VAL A 91 -13.74 4.08 2.58
C VAL A 91 -14.64 4.16 3.80
N THR A 92 -14.12 3.76 4.95
CA THR A 92 -14.81 3.87 6.24
C THR A 92 -14.34 5.08 7.04
N GLU A 93 -15.29 5.88 7.54
CA GLU A 93 -15.06 6.96 8.51
C GLU A 93 -15.30 6.43 9.92
N VAL A 94 -14.33 6.63 10.82
CA VAL A 94 -14.46 6.39 12.26
C VAL A 94 -14.50 7.73 12.98
N ARG A 95 -15.65 8.07 13.55
CA ARG A 95 -15.84 9.29 14.33
C ARG A 95 -15.44 9.06 15.77
N ARG A 96 -14.77 10.05 16.35
CA ARG A 96 -14.34 10.04 17.76
C ARG A 96 -13.54 8.77 18.10
N PRO A 97 -12.48 8.43 17.35
CA PRO A 97 -11.74 7.18 17.54
C PRO A 97 -11.11 7.07 18.94
N ASP A 98 -10.93 8.17 19.66
CA ASP A 98 -10.41 8.15 21.04
C ASP A 98 -11.44 7.84 22.13
N HIS A 99 -12.72 7.72 21.76
CA HIS A 99 -13.81 7.55 22.71
C HIS A 99 -14.39 6.15 22.63
N ARG A 100 -14.86 5.63 23.78
CA ARG A 100 -15.60 4.35 23.86
C ARG A 100 -16.89 4.28 23.03
N ARG A 101 -17.29 5.39 22.42
CA ARG A 101 -18.45 5.51 21.51
C ARG A 101 -17.97 5.86 20.10
N ALA A 102 -16.86 5.25 19.66
CA ALA A 102 -16.44 5.36 18.28
C ALA A 102 -17.56 4.84 17.38
N GLU A 103 -17.88 5.60 16.34
CA GLU A 103 -18.91 5.25 15.37
C GLU A 103 -18.25 5.11 14.01
N GLN A 104 -18.33 3.93 13.42
CA GLN A 104 -17.83 3.68 12.07
C GLN A 104 -18.98 3.67 11.05
N ARG A 105 -18.72 4.20 9.85
CA ARG A 105 -19.64 4.12 8.70
C ARG A 105 -18.88 4.28 7.39
N GLN A 106 -19.32 3.60 6.34
CA GLN A 106 -18.79 3.82 5.00
C GLN A 106 -19.23 5.18 4.46
N VAL A 107 -18.26 5.95 3.96
CA VAL A 107 -18.44 7.28 3.37
C VAL A 107 -18.17 7.30 1.87
N VAL A 108 -17.48 6.28 1.35
CA VAL A 108 -17.36 5.98 -0.07
C VAL A 108 -17.60 4.48 -0.24
N THR A 109 -18.40 4.09 -1.23
CA THR A 109 -18.67 2.68 -1.56
C THR A 109 -18.61 2.44 -3.07
N GLY A 110 -18.61 1.16 -3.48
CA GLY A 110 -18.65 0.80 -4.89
C GLY A 110 -17.36 1.14 -5.64
N LEU A 111 -16.22 0.96 -4.98
CA LEU A 111 -14.90 1.05 -5.61
C LEU A 111 -14.51 -0.34 -6.16
N PRO A 112 -13.79 -0.41 -7.29
CA PRO A 112 -13.44 -1.68 -7.90
C PRO A 112 -12.45 -2.47 -7.05
N THR A 113 -12.60 -3.79 -7.08
CA THR A 113 -11.77 -4.77 -6.39
C THR A 113 -11.31 -5.84 -7.37
N MET A 114 -10.06 -6.26 -7.26
CA MET A 114 -9.51 -7.40 -7.98
C MET A 114 -8.68 -8.26 -7.05
N THR A 115 -8.36 -9.47 -7.49
CA THR A 115 -7.38 -10.32 -6.84
C THR A 115 -6.32 -10.79 -7.81
N PHE A 116 -5.12 -10.97 -7.29
CA PHE A 116 -4.01 -11.63 -7.96
C PHE A 116 -3.29 -12.53 -6.97
N ASN A 117 -3.22 -13.83 -7.24
CA ASN A 117 -2.60 -14.81 -6.34
C ASN A 117 -3.09 -14.70 -4.87
N GLY A 118 -4.39 -14.42 -4.68
CA GLY A 118 -4.98 -14.26 -3.33
C GLY A 118 -4.73 -12.89 -2.67
N GLU A 119 -3.88 -12.03 -3.22
CA GLU A 119 -3.81 -10.63 -2.82
C GLU A 119 -5.07 -9.90 -3.29
N VAL A 120 -5.68 -9.09 -2.42
CA VAL A 120 -6.82 -8.24 -2.78
C VAL A 120 -6.33 -6.81 -3.04
N VAL A 121 -6.64 -6.29 -4.23
CA VAL A 121 -6.28 -4.95 -4.69
C VAL A 121 -7.57 -4.15 -4.92
N GLY A 122 -7.63 -2.95 -4.36
CA GLY A 122 -8.79 -2.06 -4.42
C GLY A 122 -8.43 -0.68 -3.90
N ALA A 123 -9.29 -0.05 -3.08
CA ALA A 123 -8.89 1.20 -2.43
C ALA A 123 -7.64 0.98 -1.56
N SER A 124 -6.57 1.69 -1.85
CA SER A 124 -5.26 1.51 -1.20
C SER A 124 -4.94 2.62 -0.21
N ASP A 125 -5.39 3.85 -0.48
CA ASP A 125 -5.16 4.99 0.41
C ASP A 125 -6.26 6.04 0.30
N VAL A 126 -6.41 6.82 1.36
CA VAL A 126 -7.40 7.89 1.49
C VAL A 126 -6.84 9.09 2.22
N ALA A 127 -7.09 10.29 1.70
CA ALA A 127 -6.82 11.55 2.38
C ALA A 127 -8.07 12.42 2.45
N VAL A 128 -8.31 13.03 3.61
CA VAL A 128 -9.42 13.97 3.82
C VAL A 128 -8.90 15.33 4.26
N ARG A 129 -9.18 16.36 3.43
CA ARG A 129 -8.84 17.75 3.73
C ARG A 129 -10.05 18.66 3.63
N GLY A 130 -10.47 19.21 4.76
CA GLY A 130 -11.69 20.04 4.83
C GLY A 130 -12.93 19.19 4.52
N ASN A 131 -13.59 19.46 3.41
CA ASN A 131 -14.73 18.67 2.91
C ASN A 131 -14.40 17.91 1.61
N ARG A 132 -13.11 17.79 1.26
CA ARG A 132 -12.64 17.03 0.11
C ARG A 132 -12.09 15.70 0.59
N ILE A 133 -12.49 14.65 -0.10
CA ILE A 133 -11.92 13.31 0.01
C ILE A 133 -11.14 13.00 -1.27
N GLU A 134 -10.00 12.35 -1.10
CA GLU A 134 -9.12 11.83 -2.15
C GLU A 134 -8.93 10.35 -1.86
N VAL A 135 -9.12 9.50 -2.87
CA VAL A 135 -9.01 8.04 -2.76
C VAL A 135 -8.07 7.55 -3.86
N LEU A 136 -7.03 6.84 -3.46
CA LEU A 136 -6.16 6.09 -4.35
C LEU A 136 -6.72 4.68 -4.49
N ILE A 137 -6.86 4.24 -5.74
CA ILE A 137 -7.29 2.88 -6.07
C ILE A 137 -6.06 2.18 -6.66
N GLY A 138 -5.71 1.04 -6.08
CA GLY A 138 -4.65 0.16 -6.54
C GLY A 138 -4.79 -0.17 -8.03
N GLY A 139 -3.67 -0.52 -8.64
CA GLY A 139 -3.60 -0.72 -10.08
C GLY A 139 -4.02 -2.12 -10.50
N MET A 140 -3.73 -2.46 -11.75
CA MET A 140 -4.03 -3.78 -12.31
C MET A 140 -2.88 -4.79 -12.11
N THR A 141 -1.90 -4.45 -11.29
CA THR A 141 -0.66 -5.20 -11.11
C THR A 141 -0.03 -5.54 -12.48
N GLY A 142 0.54 -6.73 -12.67
CA GLY A 142 1.07 -7.20 -13.95
C GLY A 142 0.06 -7.29 -15.12
N ALA A 143 -1.22 -6.96 -14.89
CA ALA A 143 -2.26 -6.84 -15.92
C ALA A 143 -2.53 -5.38 -16.35
N ALA A 144 -1.61 -4.44 -16.09
CA ALA A 144 -1.73 -3.00 -16.41
C ALA A 144 -2.26 -2.70 -17.83
N THR A 145 -1.81 -3.44 -18.83
CA THR A 145 -2.22 -3.24 -20.24
C THR A 145 -3.61 -3.74 -20.56
N ALA A 146 -4.19 -4.62 -19.74
CA ALA A 146 -5.52 -5.21 -19.96
C ALA A 146 -6.66 -4.33 -19.42
N ARG A 147 -6.35 -3.26 -18.65
CA ARG A 147 -7.35 -2.36 -18.05
C ARG A 147 -8.36 -1.81 -19.07
N ALA A 148 -7.89 -1.49 -20.26
CA ALA A 148 -8.69 -0.86 -21.31
C ALA A 148 -9.75 -1.79 -21.91
N ASP A 149 -9.59 -3.11 -21.77
CA ASP A 149 -10.49 -4.12 -22.31
C ASP A 149 -11.58 -4.55 -21.29
N LEU A 150 -11.52 -4.01 -20.07
CA LEU A 150 -12.48 -4.30 -19.01
C LEU A 150 -13.73 -3.40 -19.08
N PRO A 151 -14.85 -3.83 -18.45
CA PRO A 151 -16.00 -2.97 -18.23
C PRO A 151 -15.64 -1.62 -17.60
N ALA A 152 -16.41 -0.58 -17.94
CA ALA A 152 -16.10 0.80 -17.60
C ALA A 152 -15.97 1.06 -16.09
N GLU A 153 -16.65 0.28 -15.24
CA GLU A 153 -16.53 0.37 -13.79
C GLU A 153 -15.10 0.05 -13.27
N TYR A 154 -14.32 -0.74 -14.01
CA TYR A 154 -12.93 -1.09 -13.66
C TYR A 154 -11.90 -0.10 -14.21
N ALA A 155 -12.32 0.89 -15.00
CA ALA A 155 -11.42 1.94 -15.48
C ALA A 155 -10.80 2.77 -14.34
N ALA A 156 -11.34 2.67 -13.12
CA ALA A 156 -10.84 3.36 -11.95
C ALA A 156 -9.61 2.71 -11.28
N PHE A 157 -9.22 1.48 -11.64
CA PHE A 157 -7.96 0.90 -11.16
C PHE A 157 -6.75 1.76 -11.56
N GLY A 158 -5.83 1.95 -10.62
CA GLY A 158 -4.60 2.72 -10.78
C GLY A 158 -4.86 4.22 -10.93
N THR A 159 -5.93 4.74 -10.31
CA THR A 159 -6.27 6.16 -10.38
C THR A 159 -6.30 6.80 -9.00
N LEU A 160 -5.84 8.06 -8.93
CA LEU A 160 -6.15 8.95 -7.82
C LEU A 160 -7.43 9.71 -8.18
N ARG A 161 -8.41 9.70 -7.28
CA ARG A 161 -9.72 10.33 -7.51
C ARG A 161 -10.13 11.22 -6.35
N SER A 162 -10.98 12.21 -6.60
CA SER A 162 -11.42 13.15 -5.58
C SER A 162 -12.87 13.58 -5.72
N ALA A 163 -13.52 13.84 -4.59
CA ALA A 163 -14.85 14.44 -4.52
C ALA A 163 -14.98 15.42 -3.36
N ARG A 164 -16.03 16.25 -3.40
CA ARG A 164 -16.49 16.99 -2.22
C ARG A 164 -17.51 16.14 -1.48
N MET A 165 -17.29 15.91 -0.19
CA MET A 165 -18.21 15.20 0.71
C MET A 165 -19.42 16.09 1.07
N ARG A 166 -20.32 16.29 0.10
CA ARG A 166 -21.57 17.04 0.29
C ARG A 166 -22.67 16.16 0.89
N TRP A 167 -22.64 14.86 0.57
CA TRP A 167 -23.46 13.79 1.12
C TRP A 167 -22.57 12.55 1.29
N THR A 168 -23.00 11.60 2.10
CA THR A 168 -22.32 10.32 2.31
C THR A 168 -23.38 9.22 2.47
N PRO A 169 -23.18 8.01 1.91
CA PRO A 169 -22.00 7.61 1.15
C PRO A 169 -21.93 8.26 -0.24
N LEU A 170 -20.72 8.51 -0.71
CA LEU A 170 -20.41 8.73 -2.12
C LEU A 170 -20.21 7.38 -2.80
N THR A 171 -20.35 7.33 -4.12
CA THR A 171 -20.03 6.17 -4.95
C THR A 171 -18.77 6.43 -5.77
N GLY A 172 -18.17 5.38 -6.35
CA GLY A 172 -17.05 5.53 -7.29
C GLY A 172 -17.36 6.49 -8.45
N ALA A 173 -18.61 6.57 -8.90
CA ALA A 173 -19.07 7.48 -9.94
C ALA A 173 -19.09 8.97 -9.50
N ASP A 174 -19.18 9.25 -8.20
CA ASP A 174 -19.10 10.61 -7.66
C ASP A 174 -17.65 11.13 -7.58
N LEU A 175 -16.66 10.23 -7.67
CA LEU A 175 -15.24 10.58 -7.61
C LEU A 175 -14.72 10.98 -9.00
N SER A 176 -14.25 12.22 -9.11
CA SER A 176 -13.61 12.74 -10.32
C SER A 176 -12.15 12.31 -10.41
N LEU A 177 -11.67 11.99 -11.61
CA LEU A 177 -10.28 11.66 -11.87
C LEU A 177 -9.36 12.85 -11.49
N VAL A 178 -8.27 12.56 -10.79
CA VAL A 178 -7.18 13.50 -10.49
C VAL A 178 -5.94 13.14 -11.30
N ALA A 179 -5.59 11.85 -11.33
CA ALA A 179 -4.46 11.32 -12.06
C ALA A 179 -4.70 9.85 -12.43
N ASP A 180 -4.15 9.40 -13.56
CA ASP A 180 -4.20 8.01 -14.02
C ASP A 180 -2.79 7.41 -14.04
N ILE A 181 -2.44 6.73 -12.94
CA ILE A 181 -1.12 6.17 -12.69
C ILE A 181 -0.90 4.95 -13.59
N ASN A 182 -1.90 4.08 -13.73
CA ASN A 182 -1.81 2.92 -14.61
C ASN A 182 -1.63 3.33 -16.08
N ALA A 183 -2.30 4.39 -16.56
CA ALA A 183 -2.08 4.89 -17.91
C ALA A 183 -0.68 5.47 -18.08
N PHE A 184 -0.19 6.21 -17.07
CA PHE A 184 1.18 6.75 -17.09
C PHE A 184 2.22 5.64 -17.16
N GLU A 185 2.05 4.58 -16.37
CA GLU A 185 2.92 3.41 -16.34
C GLU A 185 2.95 2.68 -17.69
N VAL A 186 1.79 2.34 -18.24
CA VAL A 186 1.70 1.69 -19.57
C VAL A 186 2.35 2.54 -20.67
N ALA A 187 2.27 3.87 -20.58
CA ALA A 187 2.83 4.77 -21.58
C ALA A 187 4.33 5.02 -21.43
N SER A 188 4.84 5.05 -20.19
CA SER A 188 6.19 5.54 -19.88
C SER A 188 7.13 4.45 -19.39
N ASN A 189 6.60 3.44 -18.69
CA ASN A 189 7.31 2.31 -18.09
C ASN A 189 8.68 2.70 -17.49
N PRO A 190 8.69 3.49 -16.40
CA PRO A 190 9.91 4.12 -15.91
C PRO A 190 10.98 3.12 -15.44
N ASP A 191 10.58 1.96 -14.91
CA ASP A 191 11.51 0.91 -14.46
C ASP A 191 11.95 -0.03 -15.59
N GLY A 192 11.22 -0.02 -16.73
CA GLY A 192 11.54 -0.77 -17.93
C GLY A 192 11.15 -2.25 -17.88
N ASN A 193 10.46 -2.70 -16.82
CA ASN A 193 10.00 -4.09 -16.71
C ASN A 193 8.88 -4.38 -17.72
N VAL A 194 8.88 -5.59 -18.30
CA VAL A 194 7.91 -5.97 -19.34
C VAL A 194 7.22 -7.28 -18.95
N PRO A 195 5.87 -7.31 -18.91
CA PRO A 195 4.94 -6.20 -19.18
C PRO A 195 5.03 -5.07 -18.13
N PRO A 196 4.59 -3.83 -18.45
CA PRO A 196 4.46 -2.78 -17.46
C PRO A 196 3.54 -3.22 -16.31
N ASP A 197 3.88 -2.84 -15.09
CA ASP A 197 3.16 -3.22 -13.87
C ASP A 197 2.83 -1.95 -13.07
N SER A 198 1.56 -1.78 -12.69
CA SER A 198 1.14 -0.66 -11.86
C SER A 198 0.27 -1.16 -10.71
N ASN A 199 0.63 -0.76 -9.50
CA ASN A 199 -0.17 -0.94 -8.30
C ASN A 199 0.14 0.19 -7.29
N ALA A 200 -0.52 1.33 -7.42
CA ALA A 200 -0.28 2.47 -6.53
C ALA A 200 -0.90 2.27 -5.13
N THR A 201 -0.09 2.43 -4.08
CA THR A 201 -0.48 2.05 -2.71
C THR A 201 -0.49 3.17 -1.68
N GLY A 202 0.23 4.26 -1.90
CA GLY A 202 0.29 5.38 -0.95
C GLY A 202 0.47 6.73 -1.64
N PHE A 203 -0.05 7.80 -1.02
CA PHE A 203 0.13 9.15 -1.54
C PHE A 203 0.13 10.23 -0.46
N VAL A 204 0.77 11.36 -0.78
CA VAL A 204 0.76 12.55 0.07
C VAL A 204 0.51 13.81 -0.75
N SER A 205 -0.32 14.71 -0.22
CA SER A 205 -0.59 16.00 -0.85
C SER A 205 0.62 16.92 -0.74
N LEU A 206 0.99 17.54 -1.86
CA LEU A 206 2.06 18.54 -1.97
C LEU A 206 1.52 19.98 -2.03
N GLY A 207 0.21 20.14 -1.85
CA GLY A 207 -0.48 21.41 -2.07
C GLY A 207 -0.65 21.77 -3.55
N ASP A 208 -1.53 22.75 -3.80
CA ASP A 208 -1.86 23.28 -5.14
C ASP A 208 -2.36 22.23 -6.14
N GLY A 209 -3.04 21.20 -5.65
CA GLY A 209 -3.58 20.11 -6.46
C GLY A 209 -2.48 19.24 -7.06
N ARG A 210 -1.44 18.93 -6.28
CA ARG A 210 -0.34 18.02 -6.66
C ARG A 210 -0.12 17.02 -5.54
N TRP A 211 0.30 15.82 -5.90
CA TRP A 211 0.55 14.74 -4.96
C TRP A 211 1.85 14.02 -5.33
N ALA A 212 2.51 13.46 -4.33
CA ALA A 212 3.49 12.39 -4.54
C ALA A 212 2.76 11.06 -4.33
N VAL A 213 3.05 10.06 -5.17
CA VAL A 213 2.38 8.75 -5.17
C VAL A 213 3.45 7.67 -5.32
N THR A 214 3.40 6.64 -4.49
CA THR A 214 4.20 5.42 -4.67
C THR A 214 3.44 4.46 -5.58
N ASP A 215 4.09 4.02 -6.65
CA ASP A 215 3.61 2.91 -7.48
C ASP A 215 4.44 1.67 -7.17
N ALA A 216 3.83 0.73 -6.43
CA ALA A 216 4.48 -0.49 -5.99
C ALA A 216 4.85 -1.39 -7.18
N GLY A 217 3.95 -1.49 -8.16
CA GLY A 217 4.17 -2.27 -9.39
C GLY A 217 5.27 -1.65 -10.26
N GLY A 218 5.25 -0.33 -10.42
CA GLY A 218 6.21 0.39 -11.26
C GLY A 218 7.55 0.70 -10.59
N ASN A 219 7.78 0.21 -9.36
CA ASN A 219 8.97 0.48 -8.55
C ASN A 219 9.36 1.97 -8.48
N ALA A 220 8.37 2.86 -8.48
CA ALA A 220 8.59 4.29 -8.71
C ALA A 220 7.90 5.20 -7.70
N LEU A 221 8.53 6.35 -7.46
CA LEU A 221 7.89 7.52 -6.86
C LEU A 221 7.47 8.47 -7.98
N LEU A 222 6.19 8.80 -8.01
CA LEU A 222 5.59 9.69 -9.00
C LEU A 222 5.18 11.02 -8.37
N ARG A 223 5.11 12.05 -9.21
CA ARG A 223 4.38 13.28 -8.90
C ARG A 223 3.25 13.44 -9.89
N VAL A 224 2.03 13.66 -9.39
CA VAL A 224 0.81 13.65 -10.21
C VAL A 224 -0.09 14.87 -9.94
N GLY A 225 -1.14 15.01 -10.75
CA GLY A 225 -2.14 16.06 -10.63
C GLY A 225 -1.83 17.28 -11.50
N ARG A 226 -1.89 18.48 -10.91
CA ARG A 226 -1.68 19.74 -11.64
C ARG A 226 -0.26 19.80 -12.22
N GLY A 227 -0.18 19.78 -13.55
CA GLY A 227 1.08 19.75 -14.29
C GLY A 227 1.41 18.38 -14.91
N GLY A 228 0.53 17.40 -14.75
CA GLY A 228 0.68 16.05 -15.29
C GLY A 228 1.46 15.11 -14.36
N GLU A 229 1.45 13.84 -14.75
CA GLU A 229 2.18 12.74 -14.15
C GLU A 229 3.63 12.74 -14.61
N ARG A 230 4.57 12.53 -13.67
CA ARG A 230 5.99 12.37 -13.97
C ARG A 230 6.68 11.53 -12.92
N THR A 231 7.72 10.81 -13.32
CA THR A 231 8.61 10.09 -12.41
C THR A 231 9.49 11.08 -11.63
N VAL A 232 9.57 10.87 -10.32
CA VAL A 232 10.51 11.57 -9.42
C VAL A 232 11.74 10.68 -9.19
N ALA A 233 11.52 9.40 -8.95
CA ALA A 233 12.57 8.40 -8.77
C ALA A 233 12.07 7.02 -9.19
N VAL A 234 13.01 6.17 -9.62
CA VAL A 234 12.84 4.72 -9.75
C VAL A 234 13.78 4.09 -8.73
N PHE A 235 13.28 3.14 -7.96
CA PHE A 235 14.05 2.51 -6.88
C PHE A 235 14.80 1.29 -7.40
N PRO A 236 16.07 1.10 -7.00
CA PRO A 236 16.84 -0.06 -7.41
C PRO A 236 16.32 -1.32 -6.71
N ASN A 237 16.46 -2.46 -7.38
CA ASN A 237 16.31 -3.76 -6.72
C ASN A 237 17.39 -3.92 -5.65
N GLY A 238 17.08 -4.72 -4.62
CA GLY A 238 18.06 -5.10 -3.61
C GLY A 238 19.13 -6.03 -4.15
N ASP A 239 20.18 -6.21 -3.35
CA ASP A 239 21.23 -7.17 -3.63
C ASP A 239 20.64 -8.60 -3.78
N PRO A 240 21.18 -9.43 -4.68
CA PRO A 240 20.73 -10.81 -4.83
C PRO A 240 20.81 -11.58 -3.50
N VAL A 241 19.75 -12.31 -3.17
CA VAL A 241 19.67 -13.19 -2.00
C VAL A 241 19.27 -14.61 -2.42
N PRO A 242 19.56 -15.65 -1.62
CA PRO A 242 19.24 -17.03 -1.98
C PRO A 242 17.75 -17.24 -2.29
N ASN A 243 17.45 -17.97 -3.36
CA ASN A 243 16.09 -18.38 -3.69
C ASN A 243 15.58 -19.43 -2.67
N PRO A 244 14.51 -19.17 -1.90
CA PRO A 244 14.01 -20.14 -0.93
C PRO A 244 13.37 -21.38 -1.57
N PHE A 245 12.99 -21.32 -2.85
CA PHE A 245 12.26 -22.39 -3.55
C PHE A 245 13.10 -23.12 -4.61
N GLY A 246 14.40 -22.87 -4.67
CA GLY A 246 15.25 -23.52 -5.67
C GLY A 246 16.70 -23.05 -5.65
N PRO A 247 17.51 -23.52 -6.62
CA PRO A 247 18.87 -23.04 -6.77
C PRO A 247 18.92 -21.58 -7.27
N GLY A 248 20.01 -20.89 -6.94
CA GLY A 248 20.32 -19.55 -7.44
C GLY A 248 20.00 -18.41 -6.47
N GLU A 249 20.27 -17.19 -6.93
CA GLU A 249 19.98 -15.95 -6.21
C GLU A 249 18.92 -15.15 -6.97
N VAL A 250 18.14 -14.37 -6.23
CA VAL A 250 17.09 -13.47 -6.76
C VAL A 250 17.30 -12.09 -6.15
N SER A 251 17.32 -11.06 -6.98
CA SER A 251 17.28 -9.68 -6.51
C SER A 251 15.85 -9.30 -6.16
N PRO A 252 15.55 -8.96 -4.90
CA PRO A 252 14.22 -8.52 -4.51
C PRO A 252 13.92 -7.17 -5.15
N GLN A 253 12.72 -7.02 -5.73
CA GLN A 253 12.26 -5.72 -6.25
C GLN A 253 12.06 -4.71 -5.10
N ALA A 254 12.05 -3.42 -5.40
CA ALA A 254 11.89 -2.38 -4.38
C ALA A 254 10.48 -2.40 -3.77
N VAL A 255 9.43 -2.38 -4.59
CA VAL A 255 8.02 -2.37 -4.15
C VAL A 255 7.73 -1.22 -3.15
N PRO A 256 7.75 0.05 -3.59
CA PRO A 256 7.48 1.20 -2.72
C PRO A 256 6.02 1.23 -2.25
N THR A 257 5.77 1.46 -0.96
CA THR A 257 4.45 1.26 -0.33
C THR A 257 3.77 2.55 0.11
N ASP A 258 4.51 3.50 0.68
CA ASP A 258 3.98 4.76 1.21
C ASP A 258 4.98 5.89 1.04
N VAL A 259 4.49 7.13 1.09
CA VAL A 259 5.30 8.35 0.99
C VAL A 259 4.87 9.40 2.02
N ALA A 260 5.82 9.83 2.85
CA ALA A 260 5.65 10.94 3.77
C ALA A 260 6.56 12.13 3.38
N VAL A 261 6.10 13.36 3.63
CA VAL A 261 6.97 14.55 3.53
C VAL A 261 7.60 14.80 4.88
N GLY A 262 8.93 14.79 4.94
CA GLY A 262 9.66 15.02 6.20
C GLY A 262 9.77 16.50 6.59
N PRO A 263 10.26 16.79 7.81
CA PRO A 263 10.46 18.15 8.31
C PRO A 263 11.39 19.00 7.44
N ASP A 264 12.29 18.35 6.70
CA ASP A 264 13.22 18.96 5.75
C ASP A 264 12.61 19.20 4.35
N GLY A 265 11.36 18.78 4.13
CA GLY A 265 10.63 18.91 2.88
C GLY A 265 11.00 17.90 1.79
N ALA A 266 11.82 16.88 2.10
CA ALA A 266 12.09 15.73 1.25
C ALA A 266 10.96 14.69 1.34
N TYR A 267 10.93 13.76 0.38
CA TYR A 267 10.07 12.58 0.42
C TYR A 267 10.77 11.46 1.17
N TYR A 268 10.00 10.72 1.97
CA TYR A 268 10.42 9.52 2.68
C TYR A 268 9.53 8.39 2.20
N VAL A 269 10.12 7.38 1.59
CA VAL A 269 9.41 6.33 0.88
C VAL A 269 9.73 5.00 1.54
N SER A 270 8.71 4.29 2.00
CA SER A 270 8.84 2.93 2.50
C SER A 270 8.80 1.92 1.36
N GLN A 271 9.22 0.70 1.64
CA GLN A 271 9.17 -0.37 0.66
C GLN A 271 8.87 -1.73 1.31
N LEU A 272 8.05 -2.54 0.65
CA LEU A 272 7.77 -3.92 1.09
C LEU A 272 8.95 -4.85 0.81
N THR A 273 9.69 -4.59 -0.27
CA THR A 273 10.53 -5.53 -1.00
C THR A 273 9.76 -6.65 -1.70
N GLY A 274 10.18 -7.02 -2.90
CA GLY A 274 9.63 -8.15 -3.64
C GLY A 274 10.23 -9.48 -3.20
N PHE A 275 9.74 -10.58 -3.80
CA PHE A 275 10.25 -11.92 -3.54
C PHE A 275 11.80 -11.97 -3.63
N PRO A 276 12.51 -12.58 -2.66
CA PRO A 276 11.97 -13.46 -1.62
C PRO A 276 11.68 -12.80 -0.26
N PHE A 277 11.40 -11.50 -0.23
CA PHE A 277 11.01 -10.77 0.97
C PHE A 277 12.03 -10.89 2.12
N PRO A 278 13.32 -10.56 1.88
CA PRO A 278 14.36 -10.79 2.87
C PRO A 278 14.11 -9.99 4.16
N THR A 279 14.20 -10.67 5.31
CA THR A 279 14.23 -10.05 6.63
C THR A 279 15.34 -8.99 6.70
N GLY A 280 15.01 -7.79 7.19
CA GLY A 280 15.94 -6.66 7.23
C GLY A 280 16.25 -6.00 5.87
N GLY A 281 15.61 -6.44 4.78
CA GLY A 281 15.84 -5.93 3.43
C GLY A 281 15.08 -4.66 3.07
N SER A 282 14.13 -4.23 3.90
CA SER A 282 13.41 -2.98 3.66
C SER A 282 14.27 -1.77 4.03
N THR A 283 14.28 -0.81 3.11
CA THR A 283 14.96 0.47 3.25
C THR A 283 13.91 1.57 3.20
N ILE A 284 13.98 2.51 4.14
CA ILE A 284 13.28 3.79 3.98
C ILE A 284 14.18 4.67 3.13
N TRP A 285 13.71 5.06 1.96
CA TRP A 285 14.42 5.96 1.06
C TRP A 285 14.08 7.41 1.39
N ARG A 286 15.09 8.27 1.47
CA ARG A 286 14.92 9.72 1.38
C ARG A 286 15.15 10.16 -0.06
N VAL A 287 14.16 10.83 -0.64
CA VAL A 287 14.19 11.37 -2.00
C VAL A 287 14.04 12.88 -1.96
N THR A 288 15.04 13.61 -2.47
CA THR A 288 14.95 15.07 -2.57
C THR A 288 13.93 15.48 -3.64
N ARG A 289 13.51 16.75 -3.65
CA ARG A 289 12.50 17.24 -4.62
C ARG A 289 12.97 17.21 -6.08
N ASP A 290 14.28 17.20 -6.29
CA ASP A 290 14.98 17.03 -7.56
C ASP A 290 15.27 15.55 -7.90
N GLY A 291 14.86 14.60 -7.05
CA GLY A 291 14.90 13.17 -7.34
C GLY A 291 16.17 12.44 -6.89
N GLN A 292 17.03 13.06 -6.06
CA GLN A 292 18.19 12.35 -5.50
C GLN A 292 17.74 11.36 -4.43
N VAL A 293 18.07 10.09 -4.62
CA VAL A 293 17.71 8.98 -3.74
C VAL A 293 18.88 8.64 -2.82
N SER A 294 18.61 8.49 -1.53
CA SER A 294 19.56 8.04 -0.52
C SER A 294 18.86 7.21 0.55
N ALA A 295 19.53 6.21 1.12
CA ALA A 295 18.96 5.46 2.24
C ALA A 295 18.85 6.38 3.48
N TYR A 296 17.69 6.40 4.11
CA TYR A 296 17.46 7.08 5.38
C TYR A 296 17.63 6.13 6.57
N ALA A 297 17.10 4.92 6.45
CA ALA A 297 17.19 3.85 7.44
C ALA A 297 17.13 2.50 6.72
N THR A 298 17.82 1.50 7.26
CA THR A 298 17.92 0.13 6.72
C THR A 298 17.58 -0.90 7.80
N GLY A 299 17.62 -2.19 7.52
CA GLY A 299 17.42 -3.22 8.55
C GLY A 299 15.97 -3.39 9.02
N LEU A 300 15.02 -2.70 8.36
CA LEU A 300 13.60 -2.93 8.53
C LEU A 300 13.14 -4.10 7.66
N THR A 301 11.97 -4.63 7.95
CA THR A 301 11.34 -5.72 7.21
C THR A 301 9.98 -5.24 6.69
N MET A 302 9.71 -5.45 5.39
CA MET A 302 8.37 -5.30 4.77
C MET A 302 7.57 -4.05 5.20
N VAL A 303 8.16 -2.87 5.07
CA VAL A 303 7.54 -1.62 5.54
C VAL A 303 6.39 -1.21 4.64
N THR A 304 5.22 -0.97 5.23
CA THR A 304 3.97 -0.66 4.51
C THR A 304 3.50 0.79 4.67
N SER A 305 3.82 1.46 5.78
CA SER A 305 3.40 2.85 6.02
C SER A 305 4.39 3.64 6.87
N LEU A 306 4.36 4.96 6.70
CA LEU A 306 5.22 5.94 7.35
C LEU A 306 4.43 7.13 7.89
N ALA A 307 4.74 7.56 9.12
CA ALA A 307 4.21 8.82 9.65
C ALA A 307 5.20 9.55 10.54
N TRP A 308 5.20 10.88 10.45
CA TRP A 308 6.02 11.74 11.30
C TRP A 308 5.28 12.15 12.57
N LYS A 309 6.00 12.17 13.69
CA LYS A 309 5.63 12.88 14.92
C LYS A 309 6.80 13.74 15.38
N GLY A 310 6.69 15.04 15.16
CA GLY A 310 7.82 15.94 15.31
C GLY A 310 8.95 15.54 14.36
N ASP A 311 10.14 15.33 14.89
CA ASP A 311 11.33 14.91 14.13
C ASP A 311 11.55 13.38 14.15
N THR A 312 10.62 12.61 14.73
CA THR A 312 10.69 11.15 14.73
C THR A 312 9.81 10.59 13.62
N LEU A 313 10.39 9.75 12.78
CA LEU A 313 9.67 8.95 11.79
C LEU A 313 9.27 7.62 12.44
N TYR A 314 8.02 7.21 12.21
CA TYR A 314 7.50 5.91 12.61
C TYR A 314 7.17 5.10 11.37
N ALA A 315 7.39 3.79 11.44
CA ALA A 315 7.23 2.86 10.32
C ALA A 315 6.46 1.62 10.76
N VAL A 316 5.52 1.18 9.94
CA VAL A 316 4.81 -0.10 10.13
C VAL A 316 5.54 -1.18 9.33
N GLN A 317 5.92 -2.26 9.99
CA GLN A 317 6.39 -3.50 9.35
C GLN A 317 5.22 -4.46 9.26
N LEU A 318 4.86 -4.91 8.05
CA LEU A 318 3.83 -5.94 7.85
C LEU A 318 4.19 -7.25 8.55
N ASP A 319 5.47 -7.57 8.54
CA ASP A 319 6.05 -8.77 9.14
C ASP A 319 7.46 -8.41 9.64
N ASP A 320 7.83 -8.90 10.82
CA ASP A 320 9.16 -8.67 11.40
C ASP A 320 10.19 -9.73 10.99
N GLU A 321 9.73 -10.90 10.53
CA GLU A 321 10.51 -12.10 10.28
C GLU A 321 10.29 -12.65 8.86
N ASN A 322 9.33 -13.58 8.69
CA ASN A 322 9.14 -14.40 7.51
C ASN A 322 7.75 -14.19 6.92
N PHE A 323 7.73 -13.68 5.68
CA PHE A 323 6.51 -13.44 4.91
C PHE A 323 5.60 -14.67 4.81
N PHE A 324 6.15 -15.88 4.86
CA PHE A 324 5.39 -17.11 4.65
C PHE A 324 4.68 -17.64 5.91
N ASP A 325 4.89 -17.05 7.09
CA ASP A 325 4.42 -17.56 8.38
C ASP A 325 3.49 -16.58 9.13
N GLY A 326 2.35 -16.24 8.53
CA GLY A 326 1.22 -15.65 9.25
C GLY A 326 1.24 -14.14 9.52
N HIS A 327 2.19 -13.39 8.93
CA HIS A 327 2.26 -11.92 8.95
C HIS A 327 2.14 -11.33 10.35
N VAL A 328 3.22 -11.42 11.14
CA VAL A 328 3.30 -10.80 12.47
C VAL A 328 4.29 -9.64 12.45
N GLY A 329 3.76 -8.44 12.57
CA GLY A 329 4.48 -7.19 12.37
C GLY A 329 4.49 -6.28 13.58
N SER A 330 4.90 -5.03 13.34
CA SER A 330 5.17 -4.05 14.41
C SER A 330 5.06 -2.60 13.96
N LEU A 331 4.95 -1.70 14.93
CA LEU A 331 5.21 -0.27 14.79
C LEU A 331 6.61 0.03 15.33
N ARG A 332 7.47 0.60 14.49
CA ARG A 332 8.86 0.94 14.83
C ARG A 332 9.06 2.45 14.92
N ALA A 333 9.82 2.90 15.92
CA ALA A 333 10.39 4.24 15.95
C ALA A 333 11.74 4.23 15.22
N VAL A 334 11.83 4.98 14.11
CA VAL A 334 12.95 4.90 13.18
C VAL A 334 14.13 5.74 13.64
N THR A 335 15.20 5.06 14.04
CA THR A 335 16.55 5.62 14.19
C THR A 335 17.14 6.08 12.83
N PRO A 336 17.38 7.38 12.59
CA PRO A 336 17.96 7.87 11.34
C PRO A 336 19.38 7.33 11.13
N GLY A 337 19.67 6.81 9.93
CA GLY A 337 20.95 6.20 9.58
C GLY A 337 21.27 4.88 10.30
N GLY A 338 20.36 4.41 11.16
CA GLY A 338 20.49 3.14 11.88
C GLY A 338 19.93 1.96 11.09
N SER A 339 20.28 0.76 11.55
CA SER A 339 19.71 -0.51 11.10
C SER A 339 18.92 -1.24 12.19
N VAL A 340 18.71 -0.58 13.34
CA VAL A 340 18.01 -1.11 14.50
C VAL A 340 17.04 -0.05 14.98
N HIS A 341 15.79 -0.45 15.15
CA HIS A 341 14.66 0.44 15.41
C HIS A 341 13.83 -0.10 16.56
N GLU A 342 13.51 0.78 17.51
CA GLU A 342 12.75 0.43 18.70
C GLU A 342 11.32 0.02 18.32
N ALA A 343 10.84 -1.12 18.85
CA ALA A 343 9.42 -1.46 18.78
C ALA A 343 8.64 -0.57 19.75
N VAL A 344 7.71 0.20 19.20
CA VAL A 344 6.67 0.88 19.97
C VAL A 344 5.60 -0.13 20.37
N VAL A 345 5.24 -1.01 19.44
CA VAL A 345 4.40 -2.18 19.68
C VAL A 345 4.78 -3.25 18.65
N ASP A 346 4.72 -4.51 19.05
CA ASP A 346 5.01 -5.68 18.22
C ASP A 346 3.89 -6.73 18.36
N GLY A 347 4.00 -7.84 17.65
CA GLY A 347 3.01 -8.91 17.70
C GLY A 347 1.67 -8.54 17.03
N LEU A 348 1.67 -7.56 16.12
CA LEU A 348 0.47 -7.14 15.40
C LEU A 348 0.21 -8.10 14.24
N SER A 349 -1.04 -8.55 14.10
CA SER A 349 -1.46 -9.36 12.94
C SER A 349 -1.60 -8.47 11.70
N ALA A 350 -0.83 -8.75 10.66
CA ALA A 350 -0.81 -8.08 9.36
C ALA A 350 -1.06 -6.55 9.41
N PRO A 351 -0.24 -5.77 10.16
CA PRO A 351 -0.39 -4.33 10.24
C PRO A 351 -0.04 -3.65 8.91
N TYR A 352 -0.70 -2.55 8.58
CA TYR A 352 -0.50 -1.89 7.28
C TYR A 352 -0.36 -0.36 7.37
N GLY A 353 -1.48 0.35 7.49
CA GLY A 353 -1.51 1.81 7.44
C GLY A 353 -1.16 2.45 8.77
N LEU A 354 -0.69 3.70 8.74
CA LEU A 354 -0.37 4.50 9.92
C LEU A 354 -0.81 5.96 9.77
N ALA A 355 -1.48 6.49 10.79
CA ALA A 355 -1.65 7.93 10.97
C ALA A 355 -1.38 8.33 12.42
N ILE A 356 -0.75 9.48 12.64
CA ILE A 356 -0.42 9.96 13.99
C ILE A 356 -1.10 11.29 14.28
N ARG A 357 -1.66 11.42 15.49
CA ARG A 357 -2.17 12.69 16.06
C ARG A 357 -1.77 12.84 17.51
N GLY A 358 -0.94 13.84 17.80
CA GLY A 358 -0.48 14.09 19.16
C GLY A 358 0.33 12.90 19.67
N HIS A 359 -0.21 12.20 20.67
CA HIS A 359 0.40 10.99 21.24
C HIS A 359 -0.24 9.69 20.75
N SER A 360 -1.18 9.73 19.82
CA SER A 360 -1.87 8.53 19.35
C SER A 360 -1.41 8.17 17.95
N ALA A 361 -0.89 6.95 17.78
CA ALA A 361 -0.78 6.28 16.49
C ALA A 361 -2.06 5.48 16.23
N TYR A 362 -2.60 5.57 15.02
CA TYR A 362 -3.68 4.72 14.55
C TYR A 362 -3.16 3.82 13.45
N LEU A 363 -3.44 2.52 13.55
CA LEU A 363 -2.96 1.51 12.63
C LEU A 363 -4.12 0.67 12.12
N THR A 364 -4.04 0.22 10.87
CA THR A 364 -4.85 -0.90 10.39
C THR A 364 -4.12 -2.20 10.65
N ILE A 365 -4.86 -3.23 11.07
CA ILE A 365 -4.38 -4.59 11.34
C ILE A 365 -5.35 -5.60 10.73
N ASP A 366 -4.93 -6.86 10.66
CA ASP A 366 -5.65 -7.95 9.98
C ASP A 366 -5.95 -7.57 8.51
N SER A 367 -4.99 -6.88 7.89
CA SER A 367 -5.14 -6.18 6.61
C SER A 367 -5.29 -7.12 5.40
N ILE A 368 -5.13 -8.42 5.60
CA ILE A 368 -5.24 -9.46 4.57
C ILE A 368 -6.50 -10.33 4.72
N SER A 369 -7.39 -9.97 5.67
CA SER A 369 -8.59 -10.72 5.98
C SER A 369 -9.86 -9.87 5.73
N PRO A 370 -10.70 -10.21 4.74
CA PRO A 370 -11.99 -9.53 4.56
C PRO A 370 -12.91 -9.77 5.76
N GLY A 371 -13.65 -8.76 6.20
CA GLY A 371 -14.59 -8.84 7.33
C GLY A 371 -13.97 -9.01 8.72
N GLU A 372 -12.66 -9.17 8.84
CA GLU A 372 -11.94 -9.33 10.13
C GLU A 372 -10.99 -8.15 10.42
N GLY A 373 -10.68 -7.35 9.40
CA GLY A 373 -9.85 -6.16 9.49
C GLY A 373 -10.27 -5.21 10.61
N SER A 374 -9.28 -4.62 11.28
CA SER A 374 -9.51 -3.69 12.38
C SER A 374 -8.64 -2.45 12.27
N ALA A 375 -9.03 -1.40 12.98
CA ALA A 375 -8.15 -0.28 13.27
C ALA A 375 -7.93 -0.18 14.78
N ILE A 376 -6.68 0.03 15.18
CA ILE A 376 -6.26 0.16 16.57
C ILE A 376 -5.65 1.54 16.82
N ARG A 377 -5.58 1.93 18.09
CA ARG A 377 -4.88 3.10 18.58
C ARG A 377 -3.82 2.68 19.59
N VAL A 378 -2.60 3.18 19.42
CA VAL A 378 -1.45 2.95 20.29
C VAL A 378 -0.98 4.29 20.88
N ASP A 379 -0.67 4.34 22.19
CA ASP A 379 -0.07 5.51 22.82
C ASP A 379 1.44 5.59 22.51
N LEU A 380 1.94 6.79 22.21
CA LEU A 380 3.32 7.09 21.82
C LEU A 380 4.04 7.91 22.92
N ARG A 381 3.69 7.69 24.19
CA ARG A 381 4.21 8.43 25.34
C ARG A 381 5.37 7.75 26.03
#